data_AF-L7IYL9-F1
#
_entry.id   AF-L7IYL9-F1
#
_cell.length_a   1.000
_cell.length_b   1.000
_cell.length_c   1.000
_cell.angle_alpha   90.00
_cell.angle_beta   90.00
_cell.angle_gamma   90.00
#
_symmetry.space_group_name_H-M   'P 1'
#
loop_
_entity.id
_entity.type
_entity.pdbx_description
1 polymer ?
#
loop_
_entity_poly.entity_id
_entity_poly.type
_entity_poly.pdbx_seq_one_letter_code
_entity_poly.pdbx_strand_id
1 'polypeptide(L)'
;MHATRTLATVFLAAANAAGSVDSDTDAGGPNSTSNVLTRDVTIIGGGVTGSYAATWLHDRGYSFAVVEKQSNLGGHTQTYTDPASGVAIEYGNVFFQDTPKMRDYMQRYNVSFSQIPPINDPSHAIKYYDF
;
A
#
# COMPACT_ATOMS: atom_id res chain seq x y z
N MET A 1 -40.88 -21.24 8.85
CA MET A 1 -40.64 -20.73 7.49
C MET A 1 -40.91 -19.23 7.45
N HIS A 2 -39.88 -18.40 7.60
CA HIS A 2 -39.76 -17.12 6.90
C HIS A 2 -38.38 -16.51 7.21
N ALA A 3 -37.65 -16.21 6.13
CA ALA A 3 -36.36 -15.55 6.14
C ALA A 3 -36.55 -14.04 6.34
N THR A 4 -35.61 -13.38 7.03
CA THR A 4 -35.47 -11.93 6.98
C THR A 4 -34.00 -11.60 6.77
N ARG A 5 -33.75 -10.86 5.69
CA ARG A 5 -32.46 -10.58 5.06
C ARG A 5 -31.71 -9.49 5.82
N THR A 6 -30.46 -9.74 6.21
CA THR A 6 -29.57 -8.77 6.85
C THR A 6 -28.86 -7.92 5.80
N LEU A 7 -29.02 -6.59 5.87
CA LEU A 7 -28.19 -5.62 5.15
C LEU A 7 -26.81 -5.54 5.84
N ALA A 8 -25.79 -6.12 5.23
CA ALA A 8 -24.40 -5.87 5.60
C ALA A 8 -23.90 -4.65 4.82
N THR A 9 -23.59 -3.57 5.53
CA THR A 9 -22.92 -2.41 4.94
C THR A 9 -21.41 -2.69 4.99
N VAL A 10 -20.85 -3.11 3.85
CA VAL A 10 -19.42 -3.30 3.63
C VAL A 10 -18.80 -1.92 3.38
N PHE A 11 -17.88 -1.46 4.23
CA PHE A 11 -17.01 -0.34 3.88
C PHE A 11 -15.93 -0.85 2.93
N LEU A 12 -16.22 -0.73 1.63
CA LEU A 12 -15.26 -0.88 0.56
C LEU A 12 -14.48 0.43 0.45
N ALA A 13 -13.29 0.51 1.03
CA ALA A 13 -12.31 1.51 0.61
C ALA A 13 -11.70 1.05 -0.73
N ALA A 14 -12.51 1.12 -1.78
CA ALA A 14 -12.00 1.07 -3.14
C ALA A 14 -11.25 2.38 -3.37
N ALA A 15 -9.94 2.37 -3.13
CA ALA A 15 -9.07 3.28 -3.84
C ALA A 15 -9.19 2.86 -5.31
N ASN A 16 -10.06 3.55 -6.05
CA ASN A 16 -10.06 3.54 -7.51
C ASN A 16 -8.75 4.19 -7.96
N ALA A 17 -7.63 3.48 -7.81
CA ALA A 17 -6.53 3.63 -8.74
C ALA A 17 -7.03 2.97 -10.03
N ALA A 18 -7.83 3.72 -10.80
CA ALA A 18 -8.08 3.41 -12.19
C ALA A 18 -6.74 3.61 -12.93
N GLY A 19 -5.79 2.70 -12.70
CA GLY A 19 -4.83 2.39 -13.74
C GLY A 19 -5.66 1.90 -14.90
N SER A 20 -5.51 2.52 -16.06
CA SER A 20 -6.08 2.00 -17.29
C SER A 20 -5.71 0.52 -17.40
N VAL A 21 -6.72 -0.34 -17.30
CA VAL A 21 -6.62 -1.68 -17.85
C VAL A 21 -6.70 -1.44 -19.35
N ASP A 22 -5.56 -1.34 -20.01
CA ASP A 22 -5.54 -1.40 -21.47
C ASP A 22 -6.07 -2.78 -21.84
N SER A 23 -7.34 -2.81 -22.23
CA SER A 23 -7.94 -3.98 -22.87
C SER A 23 -7.36 -4.04 -24.28
N ASP A 24 -6.17 -4.62 -24.40
CA ASP A 24 -5.63 -4.99 -25.69
C ASP A 24 -6.49 -6.17 -26.20
N THR A 25 -7.54 -5.85 -26.95
CA THR A 25 -8.42 -6.85 -27.55
C THR A 25 -7.74 -7.45 -28.77
N ASP A 26 -6.80 -8.38 -28.55
CA ASP A 26 -6.33 -9.25 -29.63
C ASP A 26 -7.31 -10.43 -29.78
N ALA A 27 -7.99 -10.48 -30.93
CA ALA A 27 -8.94 -11.52 -31.26
C ALA A 27 -8.19 -12.83 -31.53
N GLY A 28 -8.05 -13.64 -30.47
CA GLY A 28 -7.18 -14.82 -30.41
C GLY A 28 -7.33 -15.82 -31.56
N GLY A 29 -6.28 -15.92 -32.38
CA GLY A 29 -5.98 -17.11 -33.17
C GLY A 29 -5.19 -18.14 -32.33
N PRO A 30 -5.07 -19.41 -32.77
CA PRO A 30 -4.51 -20.51 -31.98
C PRO A 30 -2.99 -20.44 -31.70
N ASN A 31 -2.39 -19.24 -31.79
CA ASN A 31 -0.96 -18.99 -31.55
C ASN A 31 -0.71 -17.65 -30.80
N SER A 32 -1.64 -17.20 -29.95
CA SER A 32 -1.52 -15.97 -29.17
C SER A 32 -0.52 -16.12 -28.01
N THR A 33 0.77 -16.03 -28.31
CA THR A 33 1.80 -15.57 -27.37
C THR A 33 1.75 -14.04 -27.39
N SER A 34 1.16 -13.35 -26.42
CA SER A 34 1.73 -13.17 -25.10
C SER A 34 0.95 -12.06 -24.38
N ASN A 35 0.64 -12.24 -23.09
CA ASN A 35 0.10 -11.17 -22.25
C ASN A 35 1.24 -10.19 -21.88
N VAL A 36 1.71 -9.41 -22.85
CA VAL A 36 2.82 -8.46 -22.68
C VAL A 36 2.28 -7.12 -22.22
N LEU A 37 2.72 -6.68 -21.03
CA LEU A 37 2.43 -5.35 -20.50
C LEU A 37 3.56 -4.38 -20.85
N THR A 38 3.31 -3.44 -21.75
CA THR A 38 4.26 -2.38 -22.13
C THR A 38 4.01 -1.12 -21.30
N ARG A 39 5.06 -0.56 -20.70
CA ARG A 39 5.05 0.68 -19.90
C ARG A 39 6.36 1.44 -20.04
N ASP A 40 6.35 2.74 -19.73
CA ASP A 40 7.56 3.58 -19.78
C ASP A 40 8.58 3.15 -18.73
N VAL A 41 8.11 2.72 -17.55
CA VAL A 41 8.96 2.34 -16.42
C VAL A 41 8.45 1.06 -15.75
N THR A 42 9.38 0.15 -15.45
CA THR A 42 9.11 -0.99 -14.57
C THR A 42 9.79 -0.78 -13.23
N ILE A 43 9.01 -0.75 -12.16
CA ILE A 43 9.48 -0.68 -10.77
C ILE A 43 9.54 -2.10 -10.23
N ILE A 44 10.72 -2.53 -9.76
CA ILE A 44 10.91 -3.83 -9.11
C ILE A 44 10.93 -3.62 -7.59
N GLY A 45 9.90 -4.12 -6.91
CA GLY A 45 9.68 -4.00 -5.47
C GLY A 45 8.60 -2.95 -5.12
N GLY A 46 7.55 -3.39 -4.43
CA GLY A 46 6.41 -2.61 -3.94
C GLY A 46 6.57 -2.14 -2.49
N GLY A 47 7.79 -1.94 -2.02
CA GLY A 47 8.07 -1.35 -0.70
C GLY A 47 7.79 0.15 -0.64
N VAL A 48 8.15 0.79 0.48
CA VAL A 48 7.99 2.25 0.66
C VAL A 48 8.66 3.05 -0.47
N THR A 49 9.87 2.69 -0.87
CA THR A 49 10.58 3.37 -1.96
C THR A 49 9.90 3.16 -3.31
N GLY A 50 9.44 1.94 -3.60
CA GLY A 50 8.79 1.62 -4.88
C GLY A 50 7.42 2.28 -5.03
N SER A 51 6.61 2.27 -3.96
CA SER A 51 5.32 2.97 -3.92
C SER A 51 5.48 4.50 -4.00
N TYR A 52 6.52 5.07 -3.38
CA TYR A 52 6.86 6.48 -3.56
C TYR A 52 7.26 6.78 -5.01
N ALA A 53 8.09 5.94 -5.65
CA ALA A 53 8.48 6.09 -7.05
C ALA A 53 7.26 6.00 -7.99
N ALA A 54 6.36 5.06 -7.75
CA ALA A 54 5.10 4.93 -8.48
C ALA A 54 4.25 6.21 -8.38
N THR A 55 4.11 6.76 -7.18
CA THR A 55 3.41 8.03 -6.95
C THR A 55 4.06 9.17 -7.75
N TRP A 56 5.39 9.27 -7.69
CA TRP A 56 6.15 10.32 -8.36
C TRP A 56 6.03 10.26 -9.89
N LEU A 57 6.03 9.05 -10.46
CA LEU A 57 5.84 8.80 -11.91
C LEU A 57 4.41 9.11 -12.33
N HIS A 58 3.42 8.66 -11.55
CA HIS A 58 2.01 8.93 -11.79
C HIS A 58 1.75 10.44 -11.90
N ASP A 59 2.27 11.23 -10.95
CA ASP A 59 2.09 12.69 -10.94
C ASP A 59 2.68 13.41 -12.15
N ARG A 60 3.59 12.75 -12.87
CA ARG A 60 4.26 13.26 -14.08
C ARG A 60 3.69 12.69 -15.37
N GLY A 61 2.63 11.88 -15.28
CA GLY A 61 1.97 11.29 -16.45
C GLY A 61 2.75 10.14 -17.10
N TYR A 62 3.74 9.56 -16.42
CA TYR A 62 4.43 8.37 -16.93
C TYR A 62 3.61 7.11 -16.65
N SER A 63 3.56 6.21 -17.63
CA SER A 63 3.01 4.87 -17.45
C SER A 63 4.04 3.98 -16.75
N PHE A 64 3.60 3.19 -15.78
CA PHE A 64 4.49 2.26 -15.10
C PHE A 64 3.81 0.94 -14.74
N ALA A 65 4.64 -0.06 -14.44
CA ALA A 65 4.25 -1.30 -13.80
C ALA A 65 5.08 -1.50 -12.53
N VAL A 66 4.46 -2.01 -11.46
CA VAL A 66 5.15 -2.42 -10.24
C VAL A 66 5.14 -3.94 -10.18
N VAL A 67 6.31 -4.54 -10.01
CA VAL A 67 6.48 -5.99 -9.82
C VAL A 67 6.92 -6.22 -8.38
N GLU A 68 6.03 -6.79 -7.58
CA GLU A 68 6.29 -7.17 -6.18
C GLU A 68 6.17 -8.69 -6.04
N LYS A 69 7.08 -9.29 -5.26
CA LYS A 69 7.08 -10.74 -5.04
C LYS A 69 6.06 -11.19 -4.00
N GLN A 70 5.71 -10.30 -3.06
CA GLN A 70 4.73 -10.54 -2.00
C GLN A 70 3.31 -10.26 -2.52
N SER A 71 2.30 -10.85 -1.86
CA SER A 71 0.89 -10.56 -2.15
C SER A 71 0.46 -9.15 -1.73
N ASN A 72 1.28 -8.46 -0.95
CA ASN A 72 0.98 -7.19 -0.33
C ASN A 72 2.13 -6.20 -0.58
N LEU A 73 1.80 -4.91 -0.69
CA LEU A 73 2.80 -3.84 -0.70
C LEU A 73 3.35 -3.62 0.73
N GLY A 74 4.48 -2.93 0.82
CA GLY A 74 5.06 -2.49 2.09
C GLY A 74 6.53 -2.85 2.26
N GLY A 75 6.98 -3.96 1.69
CA GLY A 75 8.37 -4.40 1.75
C GLY A 75 8.80 -4.67 3.20
N HIS A 76 9.61 -3.78 3.79
CA HIS A 76 9.93 -3.87 5.23
C HIS A 76 8.89 -3.22 6.13
N THR A 77 7.95 -2.42 5.62
CA THR A 77 6.83 -1.86 6.41
C THR A 77 5.67 -2.86 6.33
N GLN A 78 5.61 -3.77 7.29
CA GLN A 78 4.69 -4.90 7.25
C GLN A 78 3.80 -4.93 8.49
N THR A 79 2.50 -5.14 8.23
CA THR A 79 1.46 -5.18 9.24
C THR A 79 0.79 -6.55 9.21
N TYR A 80 0.83 -7.25 10.34
CA TYR A 80 0.12 -8.51 10.55
C TYR A 80 -1.17 -8.19 11.27
N THR A 81 -2.30 -8.57 10.67
CA THR A 81 -3.58 -8.47 11.37
C THR A 81 -3.87 -9.83 12.01
N ASP A 82 -3.87 -9.89 13.34
CA ASP A 82 -4.24 -11.11 14.06
C ASP A 82 -5.68 -11.50 13.70
N PRO A 83 -5.92 -12.67 13.08
CA PRO A 83 -7.26 -13.07 12.68
C PRO A 83 -8.20 -13.32 13.86
N ALA A 84 -7.68 -13.57 15.07
CA ALA A 84 -8.51 -13.81 16.25
C ALA A 84 -9.01 -12.49 16.89
N SER A 85 -8.09 -11.54 17.13
CA SER A 85 -8.43 -10.27 17.78
C SER A 85 -8.74 -9.11 16.82
N GLY A 86 -8.33 -9.21 15.55
CA GLY A 86 -8.39 -8.13 14.57
C GLY A 86 -7.35 -7.03 14.80
N VAL A 87 -6.43 -7.22 15.76
CA VAL A 87 -5.40 -6.22 16.08
C VAL A 87 -4.33 -6.20 14.98
N ALA A 88 -4.00 -5.00 14.52
CA ALA A 88 -2.87 -4.76 13.63
C ALA A 88 -1.56 -4.69 14.45
N ILE A 89 -0.62 -5.54 14.10
CA ILE A 89 0.71 -5.64 14.70
C ILE A 89 1.73 -5.30 13.62
N GLU A 90 2.51 -4.26 13.84
CA GLU A 90 3.58 -3.89 12.93
C GLU A 90 4.84 -4.71 13.27
N TYR A 91 5.30 -5.55 12.34
CA TYR A 91 6.42 -6.48 12.57
C TYR A 91 7.66 -6.17 11.71
N GLY A 92 7.74 -4.92 11.23
CA GLY A 92 8.83 -4.46 10.38
C GLY A 92 9.29 -3.05 10.75
N ASN A 93 9.51 -2.20 9.75
CA ASN A 93 9.86 -0.80 9.95
C ASN A 93 8.63 0.00 10.39
N VAL A 94 8.64 0.45 11.65
CA VAL A 94 7.55 1.23 12.25
C VAL A 94 7.84 2.72 12.37
N PHE A 95 9.08 3.12 12.07
CA PHE A 95 9.52 4.50 12.21
C PHE A 95 9.97 5.07 10.88
N PHE A 96 9.57 6.30 10.63
CA PHE A 96 10.01 7.08 9.48
C PHE A 96 10.71 8.34 9.97
N GLN A 97 11.69 8.80 9.20
CA GLN A 97 12.29 10.10 9.47
C GLN A 97 11.27 11.21 9.30
N ASP A 98 11.19 12.07 10.31
CA ASP A 98 10.30 13.21 10.31
C ASP A 98 10.82 14.31 9.37
N THR A 99 10.40 14.25 8.11
CA THR A 99 10.78 15.20 7.06
C THR A 99 9.53 15.77 6.41
N PRO A 100 9.55 17.02 5.89
CA PRO A 100 8.41 17.60 5.18
C PRO A 100 7.90 16.68 4.06
N LYS A 101 8.81 16.09 3.29
CA LYS A 101 8.48 15.18 2.19
C LYS A 101 7.74 13.92 2.66
N MET A 102 8.13 13.36 3.81
CA MET A 102 7.43 12.20 4.37
C MET A 102 6.04 12.59 4.90
N ARG A 103 5.92 13.74 5.57
CA ARG A 103 4.63 14.27 6.04
C ARG A 103 3.67 14.49 4.89
N ASP A 104 4.13 15.14 3.82
CA ASP A 104 3.33 15.37 2.60
C ASP A 104 2.88 14.05 1.96
N TYR A 105 3.79 13.07 1.90
CA TYR A 105 3.49 11.75 1.35
C TYR A 105 2.43 11.01 2.17
N MET A 106 2.56 10.98 3.50
CA MET A 106 1.58 10.34 4.37
C MET A 106 0.22 11.07 4.35
N GLN A 107 0.24 12.40 4.38
CA GLN A 107 -0.96 13.23 4.33
C GLN A 107 -1.74 13.04 3.03
N ARG A 108 -1.04 12.92 1.89
CA ARG A 108 -1.65 12.63 0.59
C ARG A 108 -2.52 11.37 0.62
N TYR A 109 -2.13 10.37 1.40
CA TYR A 109 -2.83 9.09 1.51
C TYR A 109 -3.70 9.00 2.77
N ASN A 110 -3.95 10.13 3.46
CA ASN A 110 -4.71 10.17 4.71
C ASN A 110 -4.18 9.22 5.80
N VAL A 111 -2.86 8.96 5.79
CA VAL A 111 -2.21 8.14 6.81
C VAL A 111 -1.95 9.01 8.03
N SER A 112 -2.52 8.62 9.17
CA SER A 112 -2.25 9.29 10.45
C SER A 112 -0.87 8.89 10.97
N PHE A 113 -0.11 9.86 11.46
CA PHE A 113 1.19 9.63 12.08
C PHE A 113 1.35 10.47 13.34
N SER A 114 2.11 9.95 14.29
CA SER A 114 2.49 10.64 15.53
C SER A 114 4.00 10.70 15.65
N GLN A 115 4.50 11.79 16.20
CA GLN A 115 5.92 11.85 16.58
C GLN A 115 6.15 10.92 17.76
N ILE A 116 7.24 10.17 17.70
CA ILE A 116 7.73 9.42 18.87
C ILE A 116 8.24 10.45 19.87
N PRO A 117 7.86 10.35 21.15
CA PRO A 117 8.44 11.20 22.19
C PRO A 117 9.97 11.11 22.18
N PRO A 118 10.68 12.20 22.55
CA PRO A 118 12.13 12.14 22.72
C PRO A 118 12.52 11.00 23.67
N ILE A 119 13.58 10.27 23.32
CA ILE A 119 14.10 9.14 24.13
C ILE A 119 14.44 9.56 25.57
N ASN A 120 14.69 10.85 25.79
CA ASN A 120 15.12 11.42 27.06
C ASN A 120 14.02 12.23 27.76
N ASP A 121 12.77 12.12 27.32
CA ASP A 121 11.72 12.92 27.95
C ASP A 121 11.37 12.34 29.34
N PRO A 122 11.64 13.06 30.45
CA PRO A 122 11.43 12.54 31.79
C PRO A 122 9.95 12.43 32.16
N SER A 123 9.04 12.99 31.34
CA SER A 123 7.58 12.91 31.54
C SER A 123 6.92 11.77 30.76
N HIS A 124 7.62 11.17 29.78
CA HIS A 124 7.13 10.04 29.01
C HIS A 124 7.79 8.76 29.53
N ALA A 125 6.96 7.85 30.07
CA ALA A 125 7.39 6.49 30.36
C ALA A 125 8.00 5.88 29.09
N ILE A 126 9.19 5.28 29.20
CA ILE A 126 9.78 4.48 28.12
C ILE A 126 8.78 3.38 27.79
N LYS A 127 8.09 3.52 26.66
CA LYS A 127 7.24 2.47 26.11
C LYS A 127 8.13 1.59 25.26
N TYR A 128 8.43 0.40 25.77
CA TYR A 128 8.99 -0.66 24.97
C TYR A 128 7.91 -1.08 23.97
N TYR A 129 8.14 -0.78 22.70
CA TYR A 129 7.42 -1.42 21.62
C TYR A 129 8.14 -2.74 21.37
N ASP A 130 7.62 -3.79 22.00
CA ASP A 130 8.04 -5.17 21.72
C ASP A 130 7.51 -5.56 20.33
N PHE A 131 8.29 -6.34 19.58
CA PHE A 131 8.01 -6.75 18.20
C PHE A 131 7.57 -8.22 18.13
#